data_AF-A0A2P8QUJ2-F1
#
_entry.id   AF-A0A2P8QUJ2-F1
#
_cell.length_a   1.000
_cell.length_b   1.000
_cell.length_c   1.000
_cell.angle_alpha   90.00
_cell.angle_beta   90.00
_cell.angle_gamma   90.00
#
_symmetry.space_group_name_H-M   'P 1'
#
loop_
_entity.id
_entity.type
_entity.pdbx_description
1 polymer ?
#
loop_
_entity_poly.entity_id
_entity_poly.type
_entity_poly.pdbx_seq_one_letter_code
_entity_poly.pdbx_strand_id
1 'polypeptide(L)'
;MSRHQLVLLELLRLPNQRLPSLSTIRRVMVRVDYQSFTQAFNAWAQEAFAPMPNEQIAIDGKSIKASLSDYDSAYQDFVSVVSAFSVAQGVVLGLESMRNHDTSEIKTVELLLDKLELKGVCFSLDALHTQKNRPAARQ
;
A
#
# COMPACT_ATOMS: atom_id res chain seq x y z
N MET A 1 24.36 -11.91 -6.63
CA MET A 1 23.93 -10.55 -7.02
C MET A 1 23.53 -10.42 -8.51
N SER A 2 24.00 -11.28 -9.43
CA SER A 2 23.76 -11.13 -10.89
C SER A 2 22.49 -11.80 -11.47
N ARG A 3 21.95 -12.85 -10.84
CA ARG A 3 20.83 -13.65 -11.42
C ARG A 3 19.54 -12.85 -11.62
N HIS A 4 19.18 -11.99 -10.66
CA HIS A 4 17.96 -11.18 -10.74
C HIS A 4 18.06 -10.08 -11.81
N GLN A 5 19.28 -9.63 -12.14
CA GLN A 5 19.47 -8.54 -13.11
C GLN A 5 19.12 -8.98 -14.54
N LEU A 6 19.52 -10.19 -14.92
CA LEU A 6 19.22 -10.74 -16.24
C LEU A 6 17.71 -10.94 -16.45
N VAL A 7 17.03 -11.49 -15.44
CA VAL A 7 15.57 -11.66 -15.47
C VAL A 7 14.85 -10.32 -15.61
N LEU A 8 15.29 -9.29 -14.88
CA LEU A 8 14.71 -7.94 -14.97
C LEU A 8 14.95 -7.28 -16.33
N LEU A 9 16.13 -7.47 -16.94
CA LEU A 9 16.44 -6.94 -18.26
C LEU A 9 15.55 -7.56 -19.35
N GLU A 10 15.32 -8.87 -19.27
CA GLU A 10 14.45 -9.60 -20.19
C GLU A 10 12.98 -9.21 -20.01
N LEU A 11 12.49 -9.19 -18.77
CA LEU A 11 11.10 -8.88 -18.44
C LEU A 11 10.72 -7.44 -18.81
N LEU A 12 11.59 -6.47 -18.50
CA LEU A 12 11.34 -5.05 -18.76
C LEU A 12 11.71 -4.63 -20.20
N ARG A 13 12.29 -5.53 -21.00
CA ARG A 13 12.73 -5.29 -22.39
C ARG A 13 13.53 -3.97 -22.51
N LEU A 14 14.46 -3.75 -21.60
CA LEU A 14 15.21 -2.50 -21.56
C LEU A 14 16.17 -2.41 -22.77
N PRO A 15 16.30 -1.23 -23.40
CA PRO A 15 17.14 -1.05 -24.58
C PRO A 15 18.64 -1.22 -24.28
N ASN A 16 19.03 -1.08 -23.02
CA ASN A 16 20.41 -1.22 -22.56
C ASN A 16 20.57 -2.49 -21.71
N GLN A 17 21.70 -3.19 -21.86
CA GLN A 17 22.04 -4.41 -21.09
C GLN A 17 22.37 -4.14 -19.61
N ARG A 18 22.01 -2.97 -19.08
CA ARG A 18 22.29 -2.57 -17.70
C ARG A 18 21.01 -2.07 -17.06
N LEU A 19 20.77 -2.54 -15.84
CA LEU A 19 19.66 -2.02 -15.05
C LEU A 19 19.82 -0.52 -14.79
N PRO A 20 18.72 0.23 -14.77
CA PRO A 20 18.75 1.62 -14.34
C PRO A 20 19.34 1.71 -12.93
N SER A 21 20.17 2.73 -12.71
CA SER A 21 20.66 3.03 -11.37
C SER A 21 19.50 3.37 -10.43
N LEU A 22 19.70 3.21 -9.13
CA LEU A 22 18.75 3.66 -8.09
C LEU A 22 18.31 5.12 -8.31
N SER A 23 19.21 6.00 -8.72
CA SER A 23 18.88 7.40 -9.05
C SER A 23 17.91 7.53 -10.23
N THR A 24 18.02 6.64 -11.22
CA THR A 24 17.13 6.61 -12.39
C THR A 24 15.76 6.09 -12.00
N ILE A 25 15.69 4.99 -11.24
CA ILE A 25 14.44 4.46 -10.70
C ILE A 25 13.75 5.53 -9.86
N ARG A 26 14.46 6.18 -8.93
CA ARG A 26 13.93 7.28 -8.11
C ARG A 26 13.34 8.40 -8.97
N ARG A 27 14.02 8.86 -10.01
CA ARG A 27 13.52 9.92 -10.90
C ARG A 27 12.24 9.54 -11.64
N VAL A 28 12.09 8.26 -11.99
CA VAL A 28 10.86 7.73 -12.58
C VAL A 28 9.77 7.68 -11.52
N MET A 29 10.02 7.08 -10.37
CA MET A 29 9.04 6.96 -9.28
C MET A 29 8.49 8.32 -8.81
N VAL A 30 9.32 9.37 -8.78
CA VAL A 30 8.90 10.74 -8.44
C VAL A 30 7.94 11.35 -9.49
N ARG A 31 7.99 10.89 -10.75
CA ARG A 31 7.14 11.38 -11.84
C ARG A 31 5.89 10.54 -12.07
N VAL A 32 5.87 9.33 -11.53
CA VAL A 32 4.72 8.42 -11.66
C VAL A 32 3.59 8.95 -10.78
N ASP A 33 2.39 8.98 -11.33
CA ASP A 33 1.19 9.29 -10.56
C ASP A 33 0.96 8.21 -9.50
N TYR A 34 0.90 8.66 -8.24
CA TYR A 34 0.84 7.77 -7.09
C TYR A 34 -0.46 6.95 -7.08
N GLN A 35 -1.58 7.57 -7.45
CA GLN A 35 -2.89 6.90 -7.43
C GLN A 35 -2.95 5.78 -8.47
N SER A 36 -2.51 6.07 -9.70
CA SER A 36 -2.46 5.10 -10.79
C SER A 36 -1.51 3.94 -10.47
N PHE A 37 -0.36 4.23 -9.86
CA PHE A 37 0.58 3.20 -9.43
C PHE A 37 -0.01 2.30 -8.34
N THR A 38 -0.69 2.89 -7.34
CA THR A 38 -1.34 2.15 -6.25
C THR A 38 -2.42 1.22 -6.79
N GLN A 39 -3.24 1.69 -7.73
CA GLN A 39 -4.25 0.85 -8.38
C GLN A 39 -3.63 -0.33 -9.13
N ALA A 40 -2.58 -0.07 -9.92
CA ALA A 40 -1.88 -1.12 -10.66
C ALA A 40 -1.21 -2.14 -9.71
N PHE A 41 -0.61 -1.67 -8.62
CA PHE A 41 -0.02 -2.51 -7.60
C PHE A 41 -1.06 -3.39 -6.91
N ASN A 42 -2.18 -2.82 -6.47
CA ASN A 42 -3.24 -3.56 -5.80
C ASN A 42 -3.86 -4.64 -6.71
N ALA A 43 -4.10 -4.31 -7.98
CA ALA A 43 -4.60 -5.27 -8.96
C ALA A 43 -3.62 -6.45 -9.15
N TRP A 44 -2.33 -6.15 -9.31
CA TRP A 44 -1.30 -7.17 -9.41
C TRP A 44 -1.20 -8.02 -8.14
N ALA A 45 -1.24 -7.41 -6.96
CA ALA A 45 -1.13 -8.12 -5.69
C ALA A 45 -2.31 -9.08 -5.47
N GLN A 46 -3.53 -8.65 -5.78
CA GLN A 46 -4.73 -9.49 -5.70
C GLN A 46 -4.71 -10.65 -6.70
N GLU A 47 -4.18 -10.44 -7.90
CA GLU A 47 -4.05 -11.51 -8.90
C GLU A 47 -2.94 -12.51 -8.54
N ALA A 48 -1.81 -12.03 -8.03
CA ALA A 48 -0.65 -12.86 -7.72
C ALA A 48 -0.78 -13.61 -6.39
N PHE A 49 -1.52 -13.06 -5.43
CA PHE A 49 -1.59 -13.57 -4.07
C PHE A 49 -3.03 -13.67 -3.59
N ALA A 50 -3.49 -14.91 -3.38
CA ALA A 50 -4.75 -15.19 -2.74
C ALA A 50 -4.50 -15.64 -1.29
N PRO A 51 -5.04 -14.95 -0.27
CA PRO A 51 -4.90 -15.39 1.11
C PRO A 51 -5.63 -16.71 1.37
N MET A 52 -5.03 -17.54 2.24
CA MET A 52 -5.62 -18.79 2.65
C MET A 52 -6.79 -18.58 3.63
N PRO A 53 -7.71 -19.54 3.76
CA PRO A 53 -8.73 -19.49 4.80
C PRO A 53 -8.11 -19.36 6.19
N ASN A 54 -8.67 -18.47 7.00
CA ASN A 54 -8.24 -18.08 8.34
C ASN A 54 -6.84 -17.46 8.42
N GLU A 55 -6.28 -17.02 7.29
CA GLU A 55 -5.00 -16.32 7.28
C GLU A 55 -5.11 -14.97 8.00
N GLN A 56 -4.06 -14.62 8.75
CA GLN A 56 -3.97 -13.33 9.42
C GLN A 56 -3.49 -12.24 8.45
N ILE A 57 -4.30 -11.19 8.32
CA ILE A 57 -4.00 -9.98 7.57
C ILE A 57 -3.81 -8.84 8.56
N ALA A 58 -2.57 -8.34 8.67
CA ALA A 58 -2.25 -7.20 9.49
C ALA A 58 -2.51 -5.90 8.72
N ILE A 59 -3.27 -4.98 9.31
CA ILE A 59 -3.49 -3.66 8.73
C ILE A 59 -2.75 -2.65 9.59
N ASP A 60 -1.90 -1.87 8.94
CA ASP A 60 -1.03 -0.88 9.59
C ASP A 60 -0.91 0.38 8.74
N GLY A 61 -0.98 1.54 9.41
CA GLY A 61 -0.83 2.87 8.84
C GLY A 61 0.58 3.41 9.08
N LYS A 62 1.37 3.58 8.01
CA LYS A 62 2.71 4.20 8.09
C LYS A 62 2.71 5.59 7.51
N SER A 63 3.04 6.59 8.32
CA SER A 63 3.33 7.95 7.86
C SER A 63 4.66 7.99 7.12
N ILE A 64 4.65 8.48 5.88
CA ILE A 64 5.87 8.68 5.11
C ILE A 64 6.55 9.95 5.63
N LYS A 65 7.51 9.79 6.54
CA LYS A 65 8.35 10.90 7.01
C LYS A 65 9.11 11.50 5.82
N ALA A 66 9.08 12.83 5.70
CA ALA A 66 9.65 13.65 4.63
C ALA A 66 8.84 13.81 3.32
N SER A 67 7.51 13.60 3.34
CA SER A 67 6.62 14.06 2.27
C SER A 67 6.21 15.55 2.40
N LEU A 68 6.93 16.33 3.21
CA LEU A 68 6.62 17.73 3.51
C LEU A 68 6.83 18.59 2.27
N SER A 69 5.76 19.18 1.75
CA SER A 69 5.83 20.20 0.70
C SER A 69 5.99 21.62 1.26
N ASP A 70 5.62 21.86 2.53
CA ASP A 70 5.75 23.16 3.22
C ASP A 70 6.42 22.99 4.58
N TYR A 71 7.68 23.44 4.69
CA TYR A 71 8.48 23.37 5.92
C TYR A 71 8.14 24.49 6.92
N ASP A 72 7.50 25.57 6.46
CA ASP A 72 7.31 26.82 7.23
C ASP A 72 5.89 27.01 7.81
N SER A 73 5.00 26.02 7.67
CA SER A 73 3.64 26.04 8.23
C SER A 73 3.50 25.10 9.43
N ALA A 74 2.81 25.55 10.48
CA ALA A 74 2.48 24.73 11.66
C ALA A 74 1.57 23.53 11.33
N TYR A 75 0.98 23.50 10.13
CA TYR A 75 0.19 22.38 9.60
C TYR A 75 1.01 21.64 8.54
N GLN A 76 1.69 20.58 8.98
CA GLN A 76 2.48 19.74 8.10
C GLN A 76 1.56 18.80 7.29
N ASP A 77 1.42 19.08 6.00
CA ASP A 77 0.83 18.12 5.05
C ASP A 77 1.77 16.92 4.88
N PHE A 78 1.34 15.76 5.36
CA PHE A 78 2.03 14.50 5.11
C PHE A 78 1.10 13.46 4.50
N VAL A 79 1.69 12.58 3.70
CA VAL A 79 1.05 11.42 3.12
C VAL A 79 1.35 10.22 4.03
N SER A 80 0.32 9.53 4.49
CA SER A 80 0.46 8.21 5.11
C SER A 80 -0.12 7.15 4.20
N VAL A 81 0.32 5.92 4.39
CA VAL A 81 -0.12 4.76 3.63
C VAL A 81 -0.59 3.71 4.61
N VAL A 82 -1.82 3.25 4.40
CA VAL A 82 -2.38 2.08 5.08
C VAL A 82 -2.12 0.87 4.19
N SER A 83 -1.60 -0.21 4.76
CA SER A 83 -1.31 -1.43 4.03
C SER A 83 -1.97 -2.64 4.68
N ALA A 84 -2.48 -3.56 3.87
CA ALA A 84 -2.96 -4.86 4.27
C ALA A 84 -1.87 -5.91 3.97
N PHE A 85 -1.27 -6.45 5.02
CA PHE A 85 -0.13 -7.35 4.95
C PHE A 85 -0.54 -8.77 5.33
N SER A 86 -0.34 -9.70 4.40
CA SER A 86 -0.47 -11.13 4.64
C SER A 86 0.71 -11.62 5.48
N VAL A 87 0.41 -12.05 6.71
CA VAL A 87 1.45 -12.51 7.64
C VAL A 87 2.04 -13.84 7.20
N ALA A 88 1.22 -14.74 6.63
CA ALA A 88 1.68 -16.07 6.25
C ALA A 88 2.51 -16.05 4.95
N GLN A 89 2.15 -15.21 3.98
CA GLN A 89 2.86 -15.12 2.70
C GLN A 89 3.95 -14.05 2.70
N GLY A 90 3.93 -13.13 3.67
CA GLY A 90 4.94 -12.08 3.81
C GLY A 90 4.83 -10.99 2.76
N VAL A 91 3.64 -10.75 2.23
CA VAL A 91 3.38 -9.81 1.12
C VAL A 91 2.30 -8.80 1.46
N VAL A 92 2.35 -7.62 0.85
CA VAL A 92 1.26 -6.64 0.90
C VAL A 92 0.22 -7.02 -0.15
N LEU A 93 -1.01 -7.29 0.29
CA LEU A 93 -2.15 -7.62 -0.59
C LEU A 93 -2.81 -6.37 -1.17
N GLY A 94 -2.67 -5.23 -0.49
CA GLY A 94 -3.08 -3.94 -1.01
C GLY A 94 -2.68 -2.80 -0.09
N LEU A 95 -2.69 -1.61 -0.64
CA LEU A 95 -2.38 -0.38 0.08
C LEU A 95 -3.24 0.78 -0.39
N GLU A 96 -3.46 1.76 0.48
CA GLU A 96 -4.19 2.99 0.20
C GLU A 96 -3.47 4.17 0.87
N SER A 97 -3.29 5.28 0.14
CA SER A 97 -2.78 6.51 0.73
C SER A 97 -3.87 7.35 1.36
N MET A 98 -3.49 8.11 2.36
CA MET A 98 -4.27 9.21 2.90
C MET A 98 -3.42 10.47 3.06
N ARG A 99 -4.09 11.62 3.04
CA ARG A 99 -3.53 12.91 3.47
C ARG A 99 -4.21 13.30 4.77
N ASN A 100 -3.41 13.68 5.77
CA ASN A 100 -3.87 13.93 7.14
C ASN A 100 -4.98 14.98 7.26
N HIS A 101 -5.04 15.94 6.33
CA HIS A 101 -6.04 17.00 6.32
C HIS A 101 -7.33 16.66 5.57
N ASP A 102 -7.33 15.59 4.76
CA ASP A 102 -8.45 15.24 3.89
C ASP A 102 -9.28 14.07 4.45
N THR A 103 -8.63 13.08 5.08
CA THR A 103 -9.29 11.83 5.47
C THR A 103 -8.65 11.22 6.70
N SER A 104 -9.47 10.61 7.57
CA SER A 104 -8.97 9.88 8.74
C SER A 104 -8.51 8.48 8.38
N GLU A 105 -7.49 7.99 9.08
CA GLU A 105 -6.93 6.65 8.89
C GLU A 105 -7.98 5.54 8.96
N ILE A 106 -8.94 5.66 9.88
CA ILE A 106 -10.05 4.70 10.01
C ILE A 106 -10.87 4.61 8.71
N LYS A 107 -11.20 5.74 8.07
CA LYS A 107 -11.94 5.74 6.80
C LYS A 107 -11.11 5.14 5.66
N THR A 108 -9.80 5.38 5.68
CA THR A 108 -8.87 4.80 4.69
C THR A 108 -8.77 3.29 4.84
N VAL A 109 -8.74 2.78 6.08
CA VAL A 109 -8.82 1.34 6.37
C VAL A 109 -10.13 0.75 5.85
N GLU A 110 -11.28 1.39 6.11
CA GLU A 110 -12.58 0.94 5.59
C GLU A 110 -12.57 0.87 4.06
N LEU A 111 -12.09 1.92 3.39
CA LEU A 111 -11.96 1.95 1.93
C LEU A 111 -11.03 0.84 1.41
N LEU A 112 -9.91 0.59 2.08
CA LEU A 112 -8.96 -0.46 1.69
C LEU A 112 -9.61 -1.85 1.81
N LEU A 113 -10.33 -2.10 2.90
CA LEU A 113 -11.06 -3.35 3.11
C LEU A 113 -12.14 -3.57 2.06
N ASP A 114 -12.91 -2.53 1.72
CA ASP A 114 -13.94 -2.57 0.69
C ASP A 114 -13.35 -2.89 -0.69
N LYS A 115 -12.19 -2.31 -1.04
CA LYS A 115 -11.50 -2.61 -2.31
C LYS A 115 -10.91 -4.02 -2.35
N LEU A 116 -10.48 -4.54 -1.19
CA LEU A 116 -9.80 -5.81 -1.12
C LEU A 116 -10.76 -7.02 -1.19
N GLU A 117 -12.01 -6.84 -0.78
CA GLU A 117 -13.08 -7.85 -0.80
C GLU A 117 -12.69 -9.23 -0.22
N LEU A 118 -11.72 -9.26 0.71
CA LEU A 118 -11.20 -10.51 1.27
C LEU A 118 -12.24 -11.14 2.21
N LYS A 119 -12.48 -12.43 2.03
CA LYS A 119 -13.42 -13.22 2.84
C LYS A 119 -12.72 -14.40 3.50
N GLY A 120 -13.19 -14.77 4.68
CA GLY A 120 -12.65 -15.91 5.42
C GLY A 120 -11.24 -15.71 5.93
N VAL A 121 -10.79 -14.46 6.11
CA VAL A 121 -9.50 -14.09 6.69
C VAL A 121 -9.70 -13.45 8.07
N CYS A 122 -8.63 -13.41 8.88
CA CYS A 122 -8.62 -12.74 10.17
C CYS A 122 -7.87 -11.41 10.05
N PHE A 123 -8.55 -10.28 10.27
CA PHE A 123 -7.88 -8.98 10.31
C PHE A 123 -7.35 -8.67 11.71
N SER A 124 -6.10 -8.22 11.79
CA SER A 124 -5.53 -7.64 13.00
C SER A 124 -5.21 -6.17 12.75
N LEU A 125 -5.74 -5.30 13.60
CA LEU A 125 -5.52 -3.85 13.57
C LEU A 125 -5.21 -3.36 14.97
N ASP A 126 -4.55 -2.20 15.05
CA ASP A 126 -4.31 -1.54 16.33
C ASP A 126 -5.60 -1.16 17.06
N ALA A 127 -5.53 -1.13 18.39
CA ALA A 127 -6.66 -0.80 19.24
C ALA A 127 -7.25 0.61 18.96
N LEU A 128 -6.46 1.51 18.38
CA LEU A 128 -6.90 2.84 17.96
C LEU A 128 -7.98 2.81 16.87
N HIS A 129 -8.13 1.71 16.13
CA HIS A 129 -9.18 1.52 15.14
C HIS A 129 -10.51 1.06 15.74
N THR A 130 -10.59 0.87 17.06
CA THR A 130 -11.84 0.45 17.71
C THR A 130 -12.90 1.57 17.66
N GLN A 131 -14.01 1.30 16.97
CA GLN A 131 -15.11 2.25 16.85
C GLN A 131 -16.16 2.01 17.93
N LYS A 132 -16.56 3.07 18.63
CA LYS A 132 -17.59 3.01 19.69
C LYS A 132 -19.02 2.93 19.12
N ASN A 133 -19.24 3.39 17.88
CA ASN A 133 -20.55 3.42 17.26
C ASN A 133 -20.76 2.22 16.34
N ARG A 134 -21.64 1.30 16.73
CA ARG A 134 -22.19 0.27 15.83
C ARG A 134 -23.32 0.90 15.00
N PRO A 135 -23.29 0.86 13.66
CA PRO A 135 -24.54 0.77 12.92
C PRO A 135 -25.19 -0.57 13.31
N ALA A 136 -26.49 -0.58 13.58
CA ALA A 136 -27.22 -1.82 13.82
C ALA A 136 -26.94 -2.82 12.68
N ALA A 137 -26.67 -4.08 13.04
CA ALA A 137 -26.36 -5.15 12.10
C ALA A 137 -27.38 -5.14 10.93
N ARG A 138 -26.89 -4.98 9.70
CA ARG A 138 -27.70 -5.29 8.52
C ARG A 138 -27.84 -6.81 8.47
N GLN A 139 -29.07 -7.28 8.71
CA GLN A 139 -29.51 -8.66 8.50
C GLN A 139 -29.48 -9.01 7.02
#